data_AF-A0A384CRW3-F1
#
_entry.id   AF-A0A384CRW3-F1
#
_cell.length_a   1.000
_cell.length_b   1.000
_cell.length_c   1.000
_cell.angle_alpha   90.00
_cell.angle_beta   90.00
_cell.angle_gamma   90.00
#
_symmetry.space_group_name_H-M   'P 1'
#
loop_
_entity.id
_entity.type
_entity.pdbx_description
1 polymer ?
#
loop_
_entity_poly.entity_id
_entity_poly.type
_entity_poly.pdbx_seq_one_letter_code
_entity_poly.pdbx_strand_id
1 'polypeptide(L)'
;MKMVPKMLSPLVKDWAPKAFIISFKLETDPSIVIDRARNALEVYRHQVVVANSLESRRSSVVILTKDSETKILLSEEEVVKGIDIEEKIVGDLQSRHTAFIHDN
;
A
#
# COMPACT_ATOMS: atom_id res chain seq x y z
N MET A 1 -11.52 -0.96 -26.33
CA MET A 1 -11.40 -0.42 -24.96
C MET A 1 -10.56 0.84 -25.01
N LYS A 2 -10.92 1.90 -24.25
CA LYS A 2 -10.09 3.10 -24.11
C LYS A 2 -9.24 2.97 -22.85
N MET A 3 -8.01 3.47 -22.88
CA MET A 3 -7.19 3.51 -21.67
C MET A 3 -7.85 4.42 -20.63
N VAL A 4 -7.89 3.95 -19.38
CA VAL A 4 -8.34 4.77 -18.25
C VAL A 4 -7.24 5.81 -17.95
N PRO A 5 -7.59 7.10 -17.78
CA PRO A 5 -6.63 8.12 -17.38
C PRO A 5 -5.94 7.78 -16.06
N LYS A 6 -4.65 8.09 -15.94
CA LYS A 6 -3.86 7.83 -14.74
C LYS A 6 -4.15 8.86 -13.65
N MET A 7 -5.19 8.64 -12.86
CA MET A 7 -5.70 9.60 -11.87
C MET A 7 -4.77 9.87 -10.68
N LEU A 8 -3.82 8.97 -10.38
CA LEU A 8 -2.88 9.18 -9.27
C LEU A 8 -1.92 10.34 -9.53
N SER A 9 -1.50 10.57 -10.77
CA SER A 9 -0.59 11.67 -11.10
C SER A 9 -1.16 13.05 -10.74
N PRO A 10 -2.37 13.44 -11.19
CA PRO A 10 -2.96 14.73 -10.80
C PRO A 10 -3.33 14.78 -9.32
N LEU A 11 -3.70 13.64 -8.70
CA LEU A 11 -3.96 13.60 -7.26
C LEU A 11 -2.74 14.01 -6.44
N VAL A 12 -1.58 13.45 -6.76
CA VAL A 12 -0.31 13.71 -6.05
C VAL A 12 0.23 15.11 -6.34
N LYS A 13 0.09 15.60 -7.57
CA LYS A 13 0.73 16.87 -7.98
C LYS A 13 -0.14 18.10 -7.75
N ASP A 14 -1.42 17.99 -8.07
CA ASP A 14 -2.28 19.16 -8.26
C ASP A 14 -3.42 19.23 -7.23
N TRP A 15 -4.07 18.09 -6.95
CA TRP A 15 -5.30 18.10 -6.15
C TRP A 15 -5.06 18.03 -4.65
N ALA A 16 -4.10 17.21 -4.21
CA ALA A 16 -3.80 17.02 -2.80
C ALA A 16 -2.30 16.86 -2.52
N PRO A 17 -1.45 17.85 -2.91
CA PRO A 17 0.00 17.72 -2.84
C PRO A 17 0.57 17.60 -1.42
N LYS A 18 -0.21 17.97 -0.40
CA LYS A 18 0.18 17.86 1.02
C LYS A 18 -0.45 16.66 1.74
N ALA A 19 -1.26 15.85 1.03
CA ALA A 19 -1.89 14.69 1.63
C ALA A 19 -0.90 13.51 1.69
N PHE A 20 -1.13 12.62 2.66
CA PHE A 20 -0.47 11.32 2.70
C PHE A 20 -1.22 10.34 1.81
N ILE A 21 -0.66 10.05 0.64
CA ILE A 21 -1.31 9.27 -0.42
C ILE A 21 -0.81 7.84 -0.38
N ILE A 22 -1.77 6.94 -0.24
CA ILE A 22 -1.59 5.49 -0.17
C ILE A 22 -2.34 4.88 -1.35
N SER A 23 -1.70 3.99 -2.11
CA SER A 23 -2.40 3.21 -3.14
C SER A 23 -2.33 1.71 -2.86
N PHE A 24 -3.31 0.96 -3.37
CA PHE A 24 -3.33 -0.50 -3.26
C PHE A 24 -2.98 -1.13 -4.61
N LYS A 25 -2.14 -2.17 -4.57
CA LYS A 25 -1.73 -2.94 -5.74
C LYS A 25 -2.10 -4.42 -5.53
N LEU A 26 -3.07 -4.87 -6.31
CA LEU A 26 -3.50 -6.27 -6.35
C LEU A 26 -2.96 -6.92 -7.63
N GLU A 27 -2.27 -8.03 -7.49
CA GLU A 27 -1.84 -8.88 -8.60
C GLU A 27 -2.24 -10.34 -8.33
N THR A 28 -2.27 -11.18 -9.37
CA THR A 28 -2.47 -12.63 -9.21
C THR A 28 -1.15 -13.39 -9.10
N ASP A 29 -0.08 -12.87 -9.71
CA ASP A 29 1.24 -13.46 -9.68
C ASP A 29 2.10 -12.80 -8.57
N PRO A 30 2.44 -13.52 -7.49
CA PRO A 30 3.25 -12.99 -6.40
C PRO A 30 4.65 -12.56 -6.83
N SER A 31 5.17 -13.08 -7.95
CA SER A 31 6.52 -12.75 -8.43
C SER A 31 6.63 -11.32 -8.97
N ILE A 32 5.52 -10.74 -9.44
CA ILE A 32 5.52 -9.40 -10.05
C ILE A 32 4.96 -8.31 -9.13
N VAL A 33 4.25 -8.68 -8.05
CA VAL A 33 3.49 -7.71 -7.24
C VAL A 33 4.36 -6.62 -6.64
N ILE A 34 5.57 -6.98 -6.19
CA ILE A 34 6.53 -6.05 -5.60
C ILE A 34 7.10 -5.11 -6.67
N ASP A 35 7.48 -5.62 -7.83
CA ASP A 35 7.99 -4.82 -8.94
C ASP A 35 6.94 -3.83 -9.46
N ARG A 36 5.68 -4.26 -9.56
CA ARG A 36 4.55 -3.41 -9.96
C ARG A 36 4.27 -2.33 -8.91
N ALA A 37 4.40 -2.64 -7.63
CA ALA A 37 4.23 -1.69 -6.55
C ALA A 37 5.37 -0.66 -6.51
N ARG A 38 6.64 -1.09 -6.64
CA ARG A 38 7.80 -0.17 -6.74
C ARG A 38 7.70 0.74 -7.96
N ASN A 39 7.29 0.21 -9.11
CA ASN A 39 7.05 1.03 -10.30
C ASN A 39 5.96 2.10 -10.06
N ALA A 40 4.89 1.78 -9.33
CA ALA A 40 3.86 2.76 -8.99
C ALA A 40 4.40 3.89 -8.08
N LEU A 41 5.27 3.57 -7.11
CA LEU A 41 5.96 4.58 -6.31
C LEU A 41 6.83 5.50 -7.18
N GLU A 42 7.59 4.94 -8.12
CA GLU A 42 8.44 5.73 -9.02
C GLU A 42 7.66 6.63 -9.97
N VAL A 43 6.59 6.10 -10.57
CA VAL A 43 5.78 6.82 -11.58
C VAL A 43 4.93 7.91 -10.93
N TYR A 44 4.26 7.61 -9.81
CA TYR A 44 3.30 8.51 -9.19
C TYR A 44 3.89 9.35 -8.07
N ARG A 45 5.06 8.99 -7.53
CA ARG A 45 5.76 9.72 -6.46
C ARG A 45 4.90 9.95 -5.20
N HIS A 46 4.00 9.02 -4.89
CA HIS A 46 3.22 9.00 -3.64
C HIS A 46 3.97 8.23 -2.55
N GLN A 47 3.47 8.28 -1.31
CA GLN A 47 4.24 7.88 -0.13
C GLN A 47 4.25 6.36 0.09
N VAL A 48 3.12 5.68 -0.15
CA VAL A 48 2.96 4.26 0.20
C VAL A 48 2.19 3.48 -0.85
N VAL A 49 2.65 2.26 -1.15
CA VAL A 49 1.86 1.23 -1.83
C VAL A 49 1.64 0.04 -0.91
N VAL A 50 0.39 -0.35 -0.70
CA VAL A 50 0.03 -1.63 -0.06
C VAL A 50 -0.16 -2.67 -1.16
N ALA A 51 0.69 -3.67 -1.19
CA ALA A 51 0.77 -4.65 -2.27
C ALA A 51 0.37 -6.04 -1.77
N ASN A 52 -0.45 -6.76 -2.53
CA ASN A 52 -0.90 -8.09 -2.14
C ASN A 52 -1.23 -8.97 -3.35
N SER A 53 -1.07 -10.28 -3.20
CA SER A 53 -1.59 -11.26 -4.16
C SER A 53 -3.09 -11.50 -3.92
N LEU A 54 -3.85 -11.83 -4.96
CA LEU A 54 -5.25 -12.21 -4.85
C LEU A 54 -5.46 -13.40 -3.91
N GLU A 55 -4.57 -14.39 -3.96
CA GLU A 55 -4.66 -15.62 -3.16
C GLU A 55 -4.47 -15.35 -1.66
N SER A 56 -3.57 -14.43 -1.32
CA SER A 56 -3.18 -14.16 0.06
C SER A 56 -3.72 -12.84 0.62
N ARG A 57 -4.62 -12.15 -0.11
CA ARG A 57 -5.05 -10.78 0.22
C ARG A 57 -5.62 -10.57 1.63
N ARG A 58 -6.14 -11.63 2.25
CA ARG A 58 -6.72 -11.61 3.60
C ARG A 58 -5.74 -12.03 4.69
N SER A 59 -4.57 -12.56 4.34
CA SER A 59 -3.61 -13.13 5.29
C SER A 59 -2.22 -12.51 5.19
N SER A 60 -1.89 -11.90 4.06
CA SER A 60 -0.61 -11.21 3.86
C SER A 60 -0.70 -10.00 2.94
N VAL A 61 0.02 -8.95 3.34
CA VAL A 61 0.30 -7.79 2.49
C VAL A 61 1.74 -7.33 2.67
N VAL A 62 2.25 -6.59 1.70
CA VAL A 62 3.54 -5.93 1.77
C VAL A 62 3.33 -4.43 1.61
N ILE A 63 3.69 -3.66 2.63
CA ILE A 63 3.65 -2.20 2.61
C ILE A 63 5.00 -1.70 2.12
N LEU A 64 4.99 -0.96 1.01
CA LEU A 64 6.16 -0.44 0.34
C LEU A 64 6.18 1.08 0.42
N THR A 65 7.33 1.64 0.79
CA THR A 65 7.66 3.06 0.62
C THR A 65 8.83 3.17 -0.36
N LYS A 66 9.30 4.39 -0.63
CA LYS A 66 10.50 4.60 -1.44
C LYS A 66 11.72 3.87 -0.87
N ASP A 67 11.84 3.82 0.46
CA ASP A 67 13.06 3.42 1.15
C ASP A 67 12.88 2.17 2.04
N SER A 68 11.66 1.63 2.15
CA SER A 68 11.36 0.51 3.04
C SER A 68 10.35 -0.48 2.46
N GLU A 69 10.46 -1.72 2.91
CA GLU A 69 9.49 -2.80 2.66
C GLU A 69 9.11 -3.44 4.00
N THR A 70 7.81 -3.53 4.29
CA THR A 70 7.29 -4.08 5.54
C THR A 70 6.25 -5.15 5.23
N LYS A 71 6.54 -6.40 5.63
CA LYS A 71 5.62 -7.52 5.44
C LYS A 71 4.69 -7.62 6.64
N ILE A 72 3.39 -7.65 6.39
CA ILE A 72 2.36 -7.91 7.39
C ILE A 72 1.74 -9.27 7.09
N LEU A 73 1.72 -10.13 8.10
CA LEU A 73 1.14 -11.47 8.07
C LEU A 73 0.17 -11.61 9.24
N LEU A 74 -0.98 -12.24 9.01
CA LEU A 74 -1.80 -12.77 10.10
C LEU A 74 -1.21 -14.11 10.55
N SER A 75 -1.00 -14.26 11.85
CA SER A 75 -0.66 -15.53 12.46
C SER A 75 -1.89 -16.45 12.54
N GLU A 76 -1.67 -17.76 12.69
CA GLU A 76 -2.77 -18.71 12.89
C GLU A 76 -3.62 -18.37 14.11
N GLU A 77 -3.01 -17.90 15.20
CA GLU A 77 -3.72 -17.44 16.39
C GLU A 77 -4.59 -16.22 16.11
N GLU A 78 -4.10 -15.26 15.33
CA GLU A 78 -4.86 -14.07 14.94
C GLU A 78 -6.07 -14.46 14.07
N VAL A 79 -5.87 -15.39 13.14
CA VAL A 79 -6.96 -15.94 12.30
C VAL A 79 -8.02 -16.65 13.16
N VAL A 80 -7.60 -17.47 14.13
CA VAL A 80 -8.53 -18.17 15.04
C VAL A 80 -9.30 -17.19 15.93
N LYS A 81 -8.66 -16.07 16.33
CA LYS A 81 -9.31 -14.98 17.06
C LYS A 81 -10.23 -14.12 16.19
N GLY A 82 -10.27 -14.36 14.88
CA GLY A 82 -11.08 -13.59 13.94
C GLY A 82 -10.55 -12.19 13.67
N ILE A 83 -9.24 -11.96 13.82
CA ILE A 83 -8.60 -10.68 13.51
C ILE A 83 -8.49 -10.53 12.00
N ASP A 84 -8.94 -9.37 11.50
CA ASP A 84 -8.82 -9.00 10.09
C ASP A 84 -7.45 -8.37 9.81
N ILE A 85 -6.87 -8.64 8.63
CA ILE A 85 -5.56 -8.09 8.23
C ILE A 85 -5.59 -6.55 8.17
N GLU A 86 -6.75 -5.98 7.90
CA GLU A 86 -7.02 -4.54 7.88
C GLU A 86 -6.67 -3.86 9.20
N GLU A 87 -6.88 -4.52 10.35
CA GLU A 87 -6.52 -3.94 11.66
C GLU A 87 -5.01 -3.65 11.73
N LYS A 88 -4.19 -4.59 11.23
CA LYS A 88 -2.72 -4.46 11.21
C LYS A 88 -2.27 -3.44 10.17
N ILE A 89 -2.91 -3.42 9.01
CA ILE A 89 -2.65 -2.44 7.94
C ILE A 89 -2.92 -1.03 8.45
N VAL A 90 -4.09 -0.81 9.07
CA VAL A 90 -4.47 0.51 9.58
C VAL A 90 -3.50 0.97 10.69
N GLY A 91 -3.10 0.07 11.60
CA GLY A 91 -2.14 0.40 12.67
C GLY A 91 -0.78 0.87 12.13
N ASP A 92 -0.22 0.18 11.13
CA ASP A 92 1.03 0.58 10.47
C ASP A 92 0.87 1.91 9.72
N LEU A 93 -0.18 2.04 8.90
CA LEU A 93 -0.42 3.24 8.09
C LEU A 93 -0.70 4.48 8.94
N GLN A 94 -1.41 4.33 10.07
CA GLN A 94 -1.64 5.42 11.02
C GLN A 94 -0.33 5.92 11.62
N SER A 95 0.58 5.01 11.98
CA SER A 95 1.89 5.37 12.53
C SER A 95 2.73 6.15 11.50
N ARG A 96 2.73 5.70 10.24
CA ARG A 96 3.41 6.40 9.14
C ARG A 96 2.78 7.76 8.83
N HIS A 97 1.46 7.85 8.83
CA HIS A 97 0.75 9.10 8.64
C HIS A 97 1.07 10.10 9.76
N THR A 98 1.14 9.63 11.01
CA THR A 98 1.52 10.46 12.16
C THR A 98 2.95 11.00 11.97
N ALA A 99 3.90 10.16 11.57
CA ALA A 99 5.26 10.61 11.25
C ALA A 99 5.28 11.63 10.10
N PHE A 100 4.52 11.37 9.02
CA PHE A 100 4.39 12.30 7.90
C PHE A 100 3.84 13.67 8.31
N ILE A 101 2.91 13.73 9.27
CA ILE A 101 2.43 15.01 9.81
C ILE A 101 3.52 15.76 10.57
N HIS A 102 4.38 15.04 11.31
CA HIS A 102 5.44 15.65 12.13
C HIS A 102 6.68 16.07 11.32
N ASP A 103 6.95 15.41 10.19
CA ASP A 103 8.07 15.74 9.30
C ASP A 103 7.77 16.92 8.34
N ASN A 104 6.53 17.41 8.31
CA ASN A 104 6.07 18.51 7.44
C ASN A 104 5.83 19.83 8.18
#